data_AF-V4Z6I5-F1
#
_entry.id   AF-V4Z6I5-F1
#
_cell.length_a   1.000
_cell.length_b   1.000
_cell.length_c   1.000
_cell.angle_alpha   90.00
_cell.angle_beta   90.00
_cell.angle_gamma   90.00
#
_symmetry.space_group_name_H-M   'P 1'
#
loop_
_entity.id
_entity.type
_entity.pdbx_description
1 polymer ?
#
loop_
_entity_poly.entity_id
_entity_poly.type
_entity_poly.pdbx_seq_one_letter_code
_entity_poly.pdbx_strand_id
1 'polypeptide(L)'
;MLCVPLFFGCTAFFMSPIDFVRAPHSWLGGMSKFGCSFTAAPDFAYALAARKVPDDLVLELNFEKILACVNGAEPIRPATIEAFLQKFAPAGFQPWMMSPAYGLAEHTVGVTGRGSEGRKPMSPKIIEVNNEKVAQGDTVELFKRSGKQENEMCTKLIVGCGIPHEDVIGYRGSCRTMRFSTQGRSYGFFYQYHR
;
A
#
# COMPACT_ATOMS: atom_id res chain seq x y z
N MET A 1 -5.82 -11.91 -6.44
CA MET A 1 -5.79 -11.22 -7.76
C MET A 1 -6.11 -12.13 -8.96
N LEU A 2 -6.46 -13.42 -8.82
CA LEU A 2 -6.74 -14.30 -9.97
C LEU A 2 -8.01 -13.91 -10.75
N CYS A 3 -9.07 -13.45 -10.08
CA CYS A 3 -10.35 -13.18 -10.73
C CYS A 3 -10.33 -11.95 -11.66
N VAL A 4 -9.51 -10.94 -11.35
CA VAL A 4 -9.41 -9.70 -12.14
C VAL A 4 -8.96 -9.96 -13.58
N PRO A 5 -7.81 -10.61 -13.85
CA PRO A 5 -7.39 -10.89 -15.21
C PRO A 5 -8.34 -11.84 -15.94
N LEU A 6 -8.96 -12.80 -15.25
CA LEU A 6 -9.98 -13.67 -15.86
C LEU A 6 -11.21 -12.89 -16.30
N PHE A 7 -11.70 -11.97 -15.46
CA PHE A 7 -12.88 -11.16 -15.75
C PHE A 7 -12.65 -10.18 -16.91
N PHE A 8 -11.47 -9.55 -16.97
CA PHE A 8 -11.12 -8.57 -18.01
C PHE A 8 -10.41 -9.18 -19.23
N GLY A 9 -10.23 -10.51 -19.28
CA GLY A 9 -9.52 -11.18 -20.37
C GLY A 9 -8.04 -10.76 -20.48
N CYS A 10 -7.40 -10.43 -19.37
CA CYS A 10 -6.00 -10.01 -19.32
C CYS A 10 -5.05 -11.19 -19.08
N THR A 11 -3.81 -11.03 -19.55
CA THR A 11 -2.73 -11.97 -19.25
C THR A 11 -2.29 -11.87 -17.80
N ALA A 12 -2.08 -13.00 -17.14
CA ALA A 12 -1.55 -13.07 -15.79
C ALA A 12 -0.23 -13.84 -15.76
N PHE A 13 0.77 -13.28 -15.09
CA PHE A 13 2.01 -13.95 -14.75
C PHE A 13 1.94 -14.40 -13.29
N PHE A 14 2.22 -15.69 -13.05
CA PHE A 14 2.24 -16.28 -11.71
C PHE A 14 3.60 -16.88 -11.43
N MET A 15 3.96 -16.89 -10.15
CA MET A 15 5.14 -17.59 -9.65
C MET A 15 4.84 -18.22 -8.30
N SER A 16 5.62 -19.24 -7.93
CA SER A 16 5.55 -19.84 -6.61
C SER A 16 5.99 -18.82 -5.54
N PRO A 17 5.29 -18.70 -4.41
CA PRO A 17 5.75 -17.90 -3.28
C PRO A 17 7.14 -18.33 -2.78
N ILE A 18 7.47 -19.62 -2.88
CA ILE A 18 8.78 -20.15 -2.47
C ILE A 18 9.87 -19.65 -3.42
N ASP A 19 9.60 -19.63 -4.72
CA ASP A 19 10.57 -19.15 -5.72
C ASP A 19 10.80 -17.64 -5.56
N PHE A 20 9.74 -16.87 -5.28
CA PHE A 20 9.87 -15.46 -4.92
C PHE A 20 10.77 -15.27 -3.69
N VAL A 21 10.53 -16.00 -2.60
CA VAL A 21 11.33 -15.86 -1.36
C VAL A 21 12.80 -16.20 -1.61
N ARG A 22 13.07 -17.23 -2.41
CA ARG A 22 14.44 -17.65 -2.79
C ARG A 22 15.12 -16.62 -3.70
N ALA A 23 14.40 -16.07 -4.65
CA ALA A 23 14.93 -15.18 -5.68
C ALA A 23 14.00 -13.96 -5.91
N PRO A 24 13.98 -12.95 -5.01
CA PRO A 24 13.04 -11.84 -5.10
C PRO A 24 13.14 -11.02 -6.40
N HIS A 25 14.32 -11.00 -7.03
CA HIS A 25 14.53 -10.33 -8.32
C HIS A 25 13.68 -10.95 -9.44
N SER A 26 13.31 -12.22 -9.36
CA SER A 26 12.50 -12.90 -10.38
C SER A 26 11.07 -12.33 -10.47
N TRP A 27 10.54 -11.77 -9.38
CA TRP A 27 9.23 -11.10 -9.39
C TRP A 27 9.27 -9.80 -10.19
N LEU A 28 10.27 -8.95 -9.93
CA LEU A 28 10.44 -7.68 -10.65
C LEU A 28 10.91 -7.91 -12.09
N GLY A 29 11.78 -8.89 -12.30
CA GLY A 29 12.21 -9.32 -13.63
C GLY A 29 11.04 -9.86 -14.46
N GLY A 30 10.11 -10.60 -13.85
CA GLY A 30 8.86 -11.01 -14.47
C GLY A 30 8.00 -9.82 -14.89
N MET A 31 7.83 -8.82 -14.01
CA MET A 31 7.10 -7.59 -14.36
C MET A 31 7.72 -6.86 -15.55
N SER A 32 9.04 -6.69 -15.54
CA SER A 32 9.80 -6.03 -16.60
C SER A 32 9.67 -6.79 -17.92
N LYS A 33 9.96 -8.09 -17.91
CA LYS A 33 9.96 -8.97 -19.09
C LYS A 33 8.58 -9.07 -19.74
N PHE A 34 7.52 -9.18 -18.95
CA PHE A 34 6.16 -9.38 -19.47
C PHE A 34 5.36 -8.08 -19.58
N GLY A 35 5.96 -6.93 -19.25
CA GLY A 35 5.30 -5.63 -19.32
C GLY A 35 4.06 -5.54 -18.40
N CYS A 36 4.14 -6.11 -17.20
CA CYS A 36 3.00 -6.14 -16.27
C CYS A 36 2.56 -4.73 -15.89
N SER A 37 1.25 -4.48 -15.91
CA SER A 37 0.68 -3.19 -15.47
C SER A 37 0.29 -3.15 -14.00
N PHE A 38 0.05 -4.30 -13.39
CA PHE A 38 -0.38 -4.41 -12.00
C PHE A 38 0.35 -5.56 -11.31
N THR A 39 0.66 -5.36 -10.04
CA THR A 39 1.09 -6.42 -9.13
C THR A 39 0.50 -6.17 -7.75
N ALA A 40 0.41 -7.21 -6.92
CA ALA A 40 -0.02 -7.09 -5.54
C ALA A 40 0.81 -8.02 -4.66
N ALA A 41 1.33 -7.49 -3.56
CA ALA A 41 2.08 -8.25 -2.59
C ALA A 41 1.95 -7.65 -1.18
N PRO A 42 2.23 -8.42 -0.12
CA PRO A 42 2.34 -7.89 1.24
C PRO A 42 3.60 -7.06 1.45
N ASP A 43 3.61 -6.23 2.50
CA ASP A 43 4.73 -5.31 2.80
C ASP A 43 6.06 -6.06 2.92
N PHE A 44 6.08 -7.26 3.50
CA PHE A 44 7.29 -8.08 3.60
C PHE A 44 7.94 -8.36 2.24
N ALA A 45 7.14 -8.51 1.17
CA ALA A 45 7.66 -8.81 -0.16
C ALA A 45 8.43 -7.62 -0.73
N TYR A 46 7.90 -6.41 -0.56
CA TYR A 46 8.59 -5.16 -0.90
C TYR A 46 9.88 -5.00 -0.08
N ALA A 47 9.82 -5.23 1.23
CA ALA A 47 10.99 -5.17 2.11
C ALA A 47 12.07 -6.19 1.70
N LEU A 48 11.66 -7.41 1.37
CA LEU A 48 12.55 -8.48 0.94
C LEU A 48 13.22 -8.13 -0.39
N ALA A 49 12.47 -7.62 -1.37
CA ALA A 49 12.99 -7.21 -2.67
C ALA A 49 13.99 -6.04 -2.51
N ALA A 50 13.64 -5.01 -1.75
CA ALA A 50 14.53 -3.87 -1.50
C ALA A 50 15.87 -4.30 -0.88
N ARG A 51 15.84 -5.32 0.00
CA ARG A 51 17.03 -5.84 0.68
C ARG A 51 17.87 -6.81 -0.15
N LYS A 52 17.24 -7.69 -0.94
CA LYS A 52 17.89 -8.87 -1.55
C LYS A 52 18.22 -8.71 -3.02
N VAL A 53 17.59 -7.78 -3.74
CA VAL A 53 17.86 -7.59 -5.17
C VAL A 53 19.20 -6.87 -5.34
N PRO A 54 20.18 -7.46 -6.04
CA PRO A 54 21.46 -6.82 -6.36
C PRO A 54 21.29 -5.55 -7.22
N ASP A 55 22.18 -4.56 -7.09
CA ASP A 55 22.08 -3.27 -7.80
C ASP A 55 22.25 -3.40 -9.31
N ASP A 56 23.09 -4.31 -9.79
CA ASP A 56 23.26 -4.63 -11.20
C ASP A 56 21.95 -5.12 -11.83
N LEU A 57 21.22 -5.99 -11.13
CA LEU A 57 19.90 -6.44 -11.58
C LEU A 57 18.83 -5.36 -11.51
N VAL A 58 18.97 -4.34 -10.65
CA VAL A 58 18.04 -3.20 -10.64
C VAL A 58 18.11 -2.45 -11.98
N LEU A 59 19.31 -2.24 -12.49
CA LEU A 59 19.52 -1.46 -13.73
C LEU A 59 18.97 -2.15 -14.99
N GLU A 60 18.69 -3.45 -14.91
CA GLU A 60 18.06 -4.23 -15.99
C GLU A 60 16.51 -4.17 -15.96
N LEU A 61 15.91 -3.57 -14.93
CA LEU A 61 14.47 -3.50 -14.77
C LEU A 61 13.87 -2.32 -15.54
N ASN A 62 12.66 -2.53 -16.06
CA ASN A 62 11.84 -1.49 -16.66
C ASN A 62 10.44 -1.47 -16.04
N PHE A 63 10.04 -0.33 -15.48
CA PHE A 63 8.73 -0.12 -14.84
C PHE A 63 7.77 0.76 -15.66
N GLU A 64 8.07 1.07 -16.93
CA GLU A 64 7.27 1.97 -17.77
C GLU A 64 5.79 1.56 -17.90
N LYS A 65 5.51 0.25 -17.89
CA LYS A 65 4.15 -0.26 -18.02
C LYS A 65 3.38 -0.34 -16.69
N ILE A 66 4.06 -0.13 -15.55
CA ILE A 66 3.44 -0.25 -14.23
C ILE A 66 2.45 0.88 -14.01
N LEU A 67 1.20 0.50 -13.74
CA LEU A 67 0.14 1.39 -13.32
C LEU A 67 -0.04 1.35 -11.80
N ALA A 68 0.10 0.19 -11.15
CA ALA A 68 0.11 0.10 -9.69
C ALA A 68 0.81 -1.16 -9.14
N CYS A 69 1.59 -0.95 -8.09
CA CYS A 69 2.15 -1.97 -7.22
C CYS A 69 1.41 -1.95 -5.88
N VAL A 70 0.42 -2.84 -5.73
CA VAL A 70 -0.44 -2.88 -4.54
C VAL A 70 0.31 -3.48 -3.36
N ASN A 71 0.49 -2.69 -2.29
CA ASN A 71 1.03 -3.12 -1.01
C ASN A 71 -0.10 -3.21 0.02
N GLY A 72 -0.38 -4.39 0.57
CA GLY A 72 -1.51 -4.60 1.47
C GLY A 72 -1.48 -5.97 2.15
N ALA A 73 -2.61 -6.43 2.68
CA ALA A 73 -2.75 -7.72 3.40
C ALA A 73 -1.97 -7.84 4.74
N GLU A 74 -1.06 -6.92 5.06
CA GLU A 74 -0.41 -6.78 6.35
C GLU A 74 -0.17 -5.29 6.70
N PRO A 75 0.20 -4.94 7.94
CA PRO A 75 0.58 -3.57 8.28
C PRO A 75 1.73 -3.05 7.40
N ILE A 76 1.48 -1.96 6.69
CA ILE A 76 2.42 -1.35 5.75
C ILE A 76 3.39 -0.46 6.52
N ARG A 77 4.70 -0.66 6.34
CA ARG A 77 5.74 0.05 7.09
C ARG A 77 6.28 1.22 6.25
N PRO A 78 6.36 2.44 6.79
CA PRO A 78 6.97 3.59 6.11
C PRO A 78 8.40 3.31 5.61
N ALA A 79 9.21 2.68 6.46
CA ALA A 79 10.58 2.31 6.11
C ALA A 79 10.67 1.32 4.93
N THR A 80 9.68 0.43 4.77
CA THR A 80 9.62 -0.46 3.61
C THR A 80 9.40 0.32 2.33
N ILE A 81 8.45 1.26 2.35
CA ILE A 81 8.15 2.11 1.19
C ILE A 81 9.39 2.93 0.82
N GLU A 82 10.01 3.60 1.80
CA GLU A 82 11.19 4.44 1.57
C GLU A 82 12.34 3.63 0.97
N ALA A 83 12.67 2.47 1.57
CA ALA A 83 13.73 1.60 1.07
C ALA A 83 13.45 1.09 -0.35
N PHE A 84 12.21 0.71 -0.65
CA PHE A 84 11.84 0.25 -1.99
C PHE A 84 11.94 1.37 -3.02
N LEU A 85 11.40 2.55 -2.71
CA LEU A 85 11.47 3.71 -3.61
C LEU A 85 12.92 4.10 -3.90
N GLN A 86 13.77 4.13 -2.87
CA GLN A 86 15.18 4.46 -3.04
C GLN A 86 15.90 3.40 -3.90
N LYS A 87 15.69 2.11 -3.60
CA LYS A 87 16.36 1.01 -4.30
C LYS A 87 16.04 0.96 -5.79
N PHE A 88 14.78 1.19 -6.17
CA PHE A 88 14.30 1.00 -7.54
C PHE A 88 14.12 2.30 -8.34
N ALA A 89 14.41 3.46 -7.77
CA ALA A 89 14.41 4.74 -8.47
C ALA A 89 15.30 4.75 -9.73
N PRO A 90 16.52 4.16 -9.75
CA PRO A 90 17.36 4.12 -10.96
C PRO A 90 16.72 3.39 -12.16
N ALA A 91 15.84 2.42 -11.88
CA ALA A 91 15.07 1.69 -12.88
C ALA A 91 13.78 2.41 -13.32
N GLY A 92 13.58 3.65 -12.87
CA GLY A 92 12.42 4.47 -13.20
C GLY A 92 11.20 4.25 -12.31
N PHE A 93 11.31 3.49 -11.20
CA PHE A 93 10.18 3.32 -10.27
C PHE A 93 9.79 4.67 -9.63
N GLN A 94 8.53 5.05 -9.76
CA GLN A 94 8.03 6.33 -9.26
C GLN A 94 7.21 6.17 -7.98
N PRO A 95 7.20 7.16 -7.07
CA PRO A 95 6.41 7.09 -5.83
C PRO A 95 4.93 6.78 -6.05
N TRP A 96 4.32 7.31 -7.11
CA TRP A 96 2.91 7.08 -7.43
C TRP A 96 2.61 5.63 -7.82
N MET A 97 3.60 4.84 -8.26
CA MET A 97 3.43 3.43 -8.59
C MET A 97 3.18 2.58 -7.33
N MET A 98 3.69 2.98 -6.16
CA MET A 98 3.42 2.32 -4.90
C MET A 98 1.97 2.60 -4.46
N SER A 99 1.18 1.54 -4.26
CA SER A 99 -0.25 1.64 -4.00
C SER A 99 -0.64 0.91 -2.71
N PRO A 100 -0.49 1.53 -1.53
CA PRO A 100 -1.03 1.03 -0.28
C PRO A 100 -2.53 0.75 -0.39
N ALA A 101 -2.97 -0.42 0.06
CA ALA A 101 -4.36 -0.85 0.01
C ALA A 101 -4.74 -1.65 1.26
N TYR A 102 -6.01 -1.52 1.64
CA TYR A 102 -6.60 -2.30 2.72
C TYR A 102 -7.71 -3.19 2.16
N GLY A 103 -7.78 -4.41 2.67
CA GLY A 103 -8.60 -5.46 2.13
C GLY A 103 -8.87 -6.53 3.16
N LEU A 104 -10.04 -7.16 3.06
CA LEU A 104 -10.47 -8.25 3.92
C LEU A 104 -11.18 -9.30 3.08
N ALA A 105 -11.07 -10.57 3.48
CA ALA A 105 -11.74 -11.65 2.77
C ALA A 105 -13.26 -11.48 2.79
N GLU A 106 -13.80 -10.96 3.88
CA GLU A 106 -15.22 -10.72 4.10
C GLU A 106 -15.79 -9.55 3.27
N HIS A 107 -14.92 -8.80 2.58
CA HIS A 107 -15.28 -7.77 1.60
C HIS A 107 -14.74 -8.12 0.21
N THR A 108 -14.56 -9.41 -0.09
CA THR A 108 -14.16 -9.87 -1.42
C THR A 108 -12.85 -9.23 -1.89
N VAL A 109 -11.88 -9.10 -0.97
CA VAL A 109 -10.47 -8.71 -1.16
C VAL A 109 -10.09 -7.25 -0.93
N GLY A 110 -10.92 -6.25 -1.25
CA GLY A 110 -10.46 -4.85 -1.29
C GLY A 110 -11.49 -3.87 -0.71
N VAL A 111 -11.05 -2.99 0.17
CA VAL A 111 -11.90 -2.01 0.87
C VAL A 111 -11.45 -0.58 0.56
N THR A 112 -10.15 -0.32 0.61
CA THR A 112 -9.56 0.98 0.24
C THR A 112 -8.37 0.77 -0.68
N GLY A 113 -8.16 1.73 -1.59
CA GLY A 113 -7.02 1.71 -2.50
C GLY A 113 -6.63 3.11 -2.94
N ARG A 114 -5.52 3.19 -3.68
CA ARG A 114 -4.96 4.46 -4.19
C ARG A 114 -6.01 5.25 -4.97
N GLY A 115 -6.28 6.47 -4.50
CA GLY A 115 -7.11 7.44 -5.21
C GLY A 115 -6.37 8.14 -6.37
N SER A 116 -7.08 9.03 -7.06
CA SER A 116 -6.53 9.88 -8.12
C SER A 116 -6.98 11.32 -7.96
N GLU A 117 -6.07 12.26 -8.22
CA GLU A 117 -6.41 13.67 -8.40
C GLU A 117 -6.54 13.95 -9.90
N GLY A 118 -7.79 13.99 -10.39
CA GLY A 118 -8.07 13.97 -11.82
C GLY A 118 -7.60 12.66 -12.46
N ARG A 119 -6.75 12.74 -13.50
CA ARG A 119 -6.16 11.57 -14.16
C ARG A 119 -4.84 11.09 -13.53
N LYS A 120 -4.32 11.80 -12.52
CA LYS A 120 -3.02 11.48 -11.92
C LYS A 120 -3.20 10.58 -10.70
N PRO A 121 -2.52 9.42 -10.64
CA PRO A 121 -2.52 8.59 -9.44
C PRO A 121 -1.84 9.32 -8.27
N MET A 122 -2.41 9.21 -7.07
CA MET A 122 -1.82 9.79 -5.87
C MET A 122 -0.65 8.94 -5.36
N SER A 123 0.40 9.58 -4.85
CA SER A 123 1.48 8.90 -4.13
C SER A 123 1.05 8.50 -2.71
N PRO A 124 1.70 7.49 -2.09
CA PRO A 124 1.48 7.13 -0.70
C PRO A 124 1.58 8.33 0.24
N LYS A 125 0.64 8.45 1.17
CA LYS A 125 0.69 9.45 2.24
C LYS A 125 1.17 8.78 3.53
N ILE A 126 2.32 9.21 4.03
CA ILE A 126 2.83 8.85 5.35
C ILE A 126 2.48 9.98 6.30
N ILE A 127 1.90 9.63 7.43
CA ILE A 127 1.38 10.57 8.43
C ILE A 127 1.93 10.21 9.80
N GLU A 128 2.20 11.23 10.59
CA GLU A 128 2.64 11.08 11.98
C GLU A 128 1.47 11.32 12.91
N VAL A 129 1.31 10.41 13.88
CA VAL A 129 0.11 10.30 14.71
C VAL A 129 0.52 10.02 16.15
N ASN A 130 -0.29 10.44 17.12
CA ASN A 130 -0.06 10.10 18.53
C ASN A 130 -0.48 8.64 18.79
N ASN A 131 0.46 7.80 19.22
CA ASN A 131 0.29 6.35 19.40
C ASN A 131 -0.76 6.02 20.48
N GLU A 132 -0.80 6.77 21.57
CA GLU A 132 -1.75 6.56 22.67
C GLU A 132 -3.18 6.88 22.24
N LYS A 133 -3.37 7.99 21.50
CA LYS A 133 -4.69 8.39 20.98
C LYS A 133 -5.21 7.42 19.91
N VAL A 134 -4.32 6.85 19.08
CA VAL A 134 -4.70 5.78 18.15
C VAL A 134 -5.16 4.54 18.91
N ALA A 135 -4.41 4.10 19.94
CA ALA A 135 -4.74 2.91 20.72
C ALA A 135 -6.07 3.04 21.48
N GLN A 136 -6.42 4.25 21.92
CA GLN A 136 -7.68 4.56 22.60
C GLN A 136 -8.88 4.67 21.64
N GLY A 137 -8.64 4.59 20.33
CA GLY A 137 -9.70 4.69 19.34
C GLY A 137 -10.30 6.07 19.26
N ASP A 138 -9.50 7.13 19.42
CA ASP A 138 -9.94 8.53 19.35
C ASP A 138 -9.67 9.17 17.98
N THR A 139 -10.30 10.32 17.73
CA THR A 139 -9.92 11.16 16.58
C THR A 139 -8.48 11.64 16.78
N VAL A 140 -7.58 11.29 15.87
CA VAL A 140 -6.16 11.65 15.99
C VAL A 140 -5.83 12.80 15.06
N GLU A 141 -5.42 13.92 15.65
CA GLU A 141 -4.91 15.07 14.91
C GLU A 141 -3.66 14.67 14.12
N LEU A 142 -3.62 15.07 12.85
CA LEU A 142 -2.45 14.89 11.99
C LEU A 142 -1.37 15.89 12.38
N PHE A 143 -0.20 15.41 12.78
CA PHE A 143 0.95 16.29 12.89
C PHE A 143 1.44 16.65 11.49
N LYS A 144 1.36 17.95 11.13
CA LYS A 144 2.06 18.46 9.95
C LYS A 144 3.54 18.44 10.26
N ARG A 145 4.34 17.84 9.37
CA ARG A 145 5.81 17.85 9.41
C ARG A 145 6.34 19.29 9.24
N SER A 146 6.23 20.11 10.28
CA SER A 146 6.84 21.44 10.37
C SER A 146 7.57 21.54 11.69
N GLY A 147 8.89 21.41 11.63
CA GLY A 147 9.82 21.83 12.68
C GLY A 147 9.70 21.10 14.02
N LYS A 148 10.75 20.37 14.39
CA LYS A 148 10.94 19.78 15.72
C LYS A 148 10.35 20.64 16.84
N GLN A 149 9.35 20.12 17.55
CA GLN A 149 9.18 20.41 18.96
C GLN A 149 9.38 19.09 19.71
N GLU A 150 10.53 19.01 20.38
CA GLU A 150 10.86 17.99 21.38
C GLU A 150 9.88 18.15 22.54
N ASN A 151 8.78 17.42 22.47
CA ASN A 151 8.07 17.04 23.67
C ASN A 151 7.84 15.53 23.54
N GLU A 152 8.28 14.78 24.54
CA GLU A 152 8.21 13.31 24.65
C GLU A 152 6.76 12.83 24.56
N MET A 153 6.23 12.77 23.35
CA MET A 153 4.93 12.22 23.05
C MET A 153 5.17 11.01 22.16
N CYS A 154 4.66 9.84 22.54
CA CYS A 154 4.86 8.60 21.82
C CYS A 154 4.17 8.71 20.45
N THR A 155 4.88 9.20 19.42
CA THR A 155 4.36 9.29 18.05
C THR A 155 4.69 8.02 17.26
N LYS A 156 3.86 7.71 16.27
CA LYS A 156 4.05 6.60 15.34
C LYS A 156 3.75 7.06 13.92
N LEU A 157 4.50 6.55 12.97
CA LEU A 157 4.22 6.76 11.54
C LEU A 157 3.23 5.71 11.03
N ILE A 158 2.23 6.16 10.27
CA ILE A 158 1.21 5.31 9.62
C ILE A 158 1.19 5.61 8.13
N VAL A 159 0.95 4.58 7.32
CA VAL A 159 0.74 4.68 5.87
C VAL A 159 -0.75 4.70 5.57
N GLY A 160 -1.23 5.74 4.89
CA GLY A 160 -2.62 5.82 4.41
C GLY A 160 -2.87 4.87 3.24
N CYS A 161 -3.97 4.11 3.31
CA CYS A 161 -4.37 3.12 2.29
C CYS A 161 -5.36 3.67 1.23
N GLY A 162 -5.36 4.99 1.04
CA GLY A 162 -6.15 5.67 0.00
C GLY A 162 -7.62 5.91 0.36
N ILE A 163 -8.51 5.80 -0.63
CA ILE A 163 -9.93 6.19 -0.57
C ILE A 163 -10.80 4.91 -0.51
N PRO A 164 -11.90 4.88 0.27
CA PRO A 164 -12.84 3.75 0.28
C PRO A 164 -13.63 3.61 -1.04
N HIS A 165 -14.04 2.39 -1.37
CA HIS A 165 -14.92 2.09 -2.51
C HIS A 165 -16.35 2.64 -2.30
N GLU A 166 -17.10 2.95 -3.37
CA GLU A 166 -18.38 3.68 -3.31
C GLU A 166 -19.46 3.02 -2.42
N ASP A 167 -19.52 1.68 -2.41
CA ASP A 167 -20.46 0.90 -1.58
C ASP A 167 -20.05 0.78 -0.10
N VAL A 168 -18.92 1.38 0.27
CA VAL A 168 -18.39 1.34 1.62
C VAL A 168 -18.83 2.61 2.36
N ILE A 169 -19.99 2.54 2.99
CA ILE A 169 -20.49 3.63 3.84
C ILE A 169 -19.73 3.62 5.17
N GLY A 170 -18.89 4.63 5.39
CA GLY A 170 -18.28 4.89 6.68
C GLY A 170 -19.33 5.46 7.65
N TYR A 171 -19.80 4.67 8.61
CA TYR A 171 -20.64 5.18 9.68
C TYR A 171 -19.78 5.69 10.85
N ARG A 172 -20.06 6.92 11.31
CA ARG A 172 -19.57 7.45 12.59
C ARG A 172 -20.29 6.70 13.72
N GLY A 173 -19.67 5.65 14.25
CA GLY A 173 -20.14 4.99 15.47
C GLY A 173 -20.00 5.90 16.70
N SER A 174 -20.71 5.57 17.78
CA SER A 174 -20.57 6.22 19.10
C SER A 174 -19.19 6.03 19.75
N CYS A 175 -18.35 5.18 19.16
CA CYS A 175 -16.98 4.91 19.56
C CYS A 175 -16.10 4.92 18.29
N ARG A 176 -15.09 5.80 18.27
CA ARG A 176 -14.42 6.38 17.10
C ARG A 176 -13.43 5.41 16.42
N THR A 177 -13.97 4.32 15.86
CA THR A 177 -13.37 3.56 14.75
C THR A 177 -14.13 3.89 13.47
N MET A 178 -13.46 4.07 12.33
CA MET A 178 -14.16 3.94 11.05
C MET A 178 -14.43 2.45 10.87
N ARG A 179 -15.68 2.05 11.11
CA ARG A 179 -16.15 0.70 10.81
C ARG A 179 -16.64 0.70 9.38
N PHE A 180 -16.00 -0.10 8.55
CA PHE A 180 -16.60 -0.47 7.28
C PHE A 180 -17.63 -1.56 7.58
N SER A 181 -18.89 -1.26 7.24
CA SER A 181 -19.96 -2.25 7.25
C SER A 181 -20.20 -2.66 5.81
N THR A 182 -20.00 -3.94 5.50
CA THR A 182 -20.74 -4.54 4.39
C THR A 182 -21.60 -5.65 4.94
N GLN A 183 -22.84 -5.72 4.46
CA GLN A 183 -23.79 -6.78 4.78
C GLN A 183 -23.96 -7.02 6.30
N GLY A 184 -23.85 -5.98 7.12
CA GLY A 184 -24.10 -6.04 8.58
C GLY A 184 -22.92 -6.51 9.44
N ARG A 185 -21.72 -6.74 8.88
CA ARG A 185 -20.51 -7.07 9.65
C ARG A 185 -19.54 -5.89 9.70
N SER A 186 -19.02 -5.58 10.89
CA SER A 186 -18.14 -4.43 11.15
C SER A 186 -16.67 -4.82 11.11
N TYR A 187 -15.85 -4.09 10.35
CA TYR A 187 -14.39 -4.24 10.32
C TYR A 187 -13.71 -2.89 10.58
N GLY A 188 -12.63 -2.85 11.37
CA GLY A 188 -11.98 -1.59 11.77
C GLY A 188 -10.59 -1.41 11.17
N PHE A 189 -10.28 -0.22 10.63
CA PHE A 189 -8.91 0.32 10.51
C PHE A 189 -8.92 1.86 10.33
N PHE A 190 -7.79 2.51 10.66
CA PHE A 190 -7.59 3.98 10.74
C PHE A 190 -6.92 4.55 9.48
N TYR A 191 -7.48 5.58 8.82
CA TYR A 191 -7.03 6.98 8.95
C TYR A 191 -7.87 7.94 8.08
N GLN A 192 -8.03 9.16 8.58
CA GLN A 192 -8.99 10.18 8.18
C GLN A 192 -8.56 11.00 6.95
N TYR A 193 -9.49 11.14 6.01
CA TYR A 193 -9.49 12.10 4.90
C TYR A 193 -9.94 13.47 5.45
N HIS A 194 -9.28 14.57 5.10
CA HIS A 194 -9.76 15.92 5.41
C HIS A 194 -10.21 16.65 4.13
N ARG A 195 -11.50 17.02 4.18
CA ARG A 195 -12.27 18.02 3.39
C ARG A 195 -12.07 18.06 1.89
#